data_AF-A0AAP5YSV4-F1
#
_entry.id   AF-A0AAP5YSV4-F1
#
_cell.length_a   1.000
_cell.length_b   1.000
_cell.length_c   1.000
_cell.angle_alpha   90.00
_cell.angle_beta   90.00
_cell.angle_gamma   90.00
#
_symmetry.space_group_name_H-M   'P 1'
#
loop_
_entity.id
_entity.type
_entity.pdbx_description
1 polymer ?
#
loop_
_entity_poly.entity_id
_entity_poly.type
_entity_poly.pdbx_seq_one_letter_code
_entity_poly.pdbx_strand_id
1 'polypeptide(L)'
;MSRKKAPKYQEEPPVASDLNEANALIEELWEQLRHLTDKQATNSKNSSKPPSSDNPKDKHERKKNQSSSGCNSRGAKEGHTGHQRKLSRLKATDVVIDCFPEVCPCCAQSDIDVQGGPYYRHQVFDIPKPTVDITEYRLFSGQCRHCKETVKAQKPDDASQGIIGPNLLSYIGVLAGQYHLSVRKIQSLLKEQLGTTFSVGAISEAQTKVASMLTPLHQAIKQALKKATLIHADETSHHRNDETSLRWCWLVASDDLVYEQILYSRSTSSAKKVIDEDYAGIVVSDQCPSYNWIAADRHQLCWAHVKRNLQQMADYSGGGHTAYIGKHLCLLTNAIFHTRHRYEQGELDYSRYLRRMHRLQKSFDHWLSKGTGVMVKRYRGRCKLLLKHRESLWVFLKKTSIPLTNNEAERCIRGFVIQRKISFGTTSDAGDKFRSRIHTLIETCKKRGLSAMSVLSEIITAVVTKRPYPNVFDL
;
A
#
# COMPACT_ATOMS: atom_id res chain seq x y z
N MET A 1 13.79 16.19 -30.84
CA MET A 1 13.11 17.46 -30.51
C MET A 1 11.65 17.35 -30.89
N SER A 2 10.74 17.11 -29.94
CA SER A 2 9.29 17.10 -30.19
C SER A 2 8.64 18.12 -29.27
N ARG A 3 7.80 18.95 -29.88
CA ARG A 3 7.27 20.24 -29.39
C ARG A 3 6.70 20.12 -27.97
N LYS A 4 7.18 20.99 -27.07
CA LYS A 4 6.42 21.41 -25.88
C LYS A 4 5.04 21.86 -26.37
N LYS A 5 3.97 21.12 -26.05
CA LYS A 5 2.61 21.67 -26.17
C LYS A 5 2.52 22.80 -25.15
N ALA A 6 2.60 24.04 -25.64
CA ALA A 6 2.22 25.21 -24.87
C ALA A 6 0.80 25.03 -24.33
N PRO A 7 0.47 25.57 -23.15
CA PRO A 7 -0.92 25.62 -22.72
C PRO A 7 -1.73 26.38 -23.78
N LYS A 8 -2.77 25.76 -24.34
CA LYS A 8 -3.78 26.45 -25.15
C LYS A 8 -4.57 27.36 -24.22
N TYR A 9 -4.04 28.53 -23.91
CA TYR A 9 -4.90 29.66 -23.57
C TYR A 9 -5.35 30.24 -24.92
N GLN A 10 -6.66 30.28 -25.14
CA GLN A 10 -7.19 31.15 -26.19
C GLN A 10 -6.98 32.58 -25.69
N GLU A 11 -6.23 33.39 -26.44
CA GLU A 11 -5.94 34.78 -26.08
C GLU A 11 -7.19 35.67 -26.18
N GLU A 12 -8.14 35.29 -27.05
CA GLU A 12 -9.39 36.02 -27.26
C GLU A 12 -10.61 35.16 -26.91
N PRO A 13 -11.66 35.77 -26.30
CA PRO A 13 -12.90 35.08 -26.00
C PRO A 13 -13.62 34.66 -27.29
N PRO A 14 -14.31 33.52 -27.30
CA PRO A 14 -15.02 33.07 -28.49
C PRO A 14 -16.17 34.03 -28.82
N VAL A 15 -16.30 34.38 -30.11
CA VAL A 15 -17.29 35.33 -30.63
C VAL A 15 -18.39 34.53 -31.35
N ALA A 16 -19.64 34.73 -30.95
CA ALA A 16 -20.79 34.11 -31.59
C ALA A 16 -21.24 34.92 -32.82
N SER A 17 -21.54 34.24 -33.92
CA SER A 17 -22.02 34.83 -35.17
C SER A 17 -23.55 35.03 -35.20
N ASP A 18 -24.30 34.28 -34.38
CA ASP A 18 -25.74 34.42 -34.22
C ASP A 18 -26.22 34.12 -32.79
N LEU A 19 -27.54 34.29 -32.55
CA LEU A 19 -28.15 34.09 -31.23
C LEU A 19 -28.13 32.61 -30.77
N ASN A 20 -28.20 31.66 -31.70
CA ASN A 20 -28.17 30.23 -31.36
C ASN A 20 -26.76 29.82 -30.92
N GLU A 21 -25.74 30.28 -31.64
CA GLU A 21 -24.34 30.10 -31.29
C GLU A 21 -24.01 30.80 -29.97
N ALA A 22 -24.54 32.01 -29.74
CA ALA A 22 -24.37 32.71 -28.46
C ALA A 22 -24.97 31.92 -27.30
N ASN A 23 -26.19 31.39 -27.45
CA ASN A 23 -26.84 30.58 -26.43
C ASN A 23 -26.07 29.26 -26.18
N ALA A 24 -25.61 28.58 -27.23
CA ALA A 24 -24.81 27.36 -27.09
C ALA A 24 -23.48 27.62 -26.36
N LEU A 25 -22.83 28.73 -26.68
CA LEU A 25 -21.56 29.16 -26.08
C LEU A 25 -21.76 29.59 -24.61
N ILE A 26 -22.86 30.28 -24.29
CA ILE A 26 -23.24 30.57 -22.90
C ILE A 26 -23.44 29.27 -22.12
N GLU A 27 -24.17 28.29 -22.67
CA GLU A 27 -24.36 26.99 -22.02
C GLU A 27 -23.05 26.25 -21.78
N GLU A 28 -22.14 26.26 -22.78
CA GLU A 28 -20.83 25.64 -22.67
C GLU A 28 -19.97 26.32 -21.59
N LEU A 29 -19.84 27.64 -21.64
CA LEU A 29 -19.07 28.41 -20.66
C LEU A 29 -19.64 28.26 -19.25
N TRP A 30 -20.97 28.23 -19.09
CA TRP A 30 -21.62 27.94 -17.81
C TRP A 30 -21.29 26.53 -17.30
N GLU A 31 -21.27 25.52 -18.17
CA GLU A 31 -20.85 24.17 -17.77
C GLU A 31 -19.36 24.13 -17.37
N GLN A 32 -18.49 24.84 -18.09
CA GLN A 32 -17.07 24.94 -17.75
C GLN A 32 -16.85 25.67 -16.43
N LEU A 33 -17.52 26.80 -16.19
CA LEU A 33 -17.49 27.53 -14.92
C LEU A 33 -17.94 26.64 -13.77
N ARG A 34 -19.10 25.97 -13.90
CA ARG A 34 -19.59 25.01 -12.91
C ARG A 34 -18.57 23.91 -12.61
N HIS A 35 -17.95 23.37 -13.65
CA HIS A 35 -16.94 22.32 -13.52
C HIS A 35 -15.66 22.81 -12.82
N LEU A 36 -15.16 24.00 -13.16
CA LEU A 36 -13.95 24.58 -12.57
C LEU A 36 -14.16 24.99 -11.11
N THR A 37 -15.29 25.63 -10.78
CA THR A 37 -15.65 25.97 -9.40
C THR A 37 -15.76 24.71 -8.55
N ASP A 38 -16.41 23.65 -9.05
CA ASP A 38 -16.50 22.38 -8.34
C ASP A 38 -15.13 21.71 -8.17
N LYS A 39 -14.28 21.76 -9.21
CA LYS A 39 -12.90 21.24 -9.14
C LYS A 39 -12.07 21.96 -8.05
N GLN A 40 -12.24 23.27 -7.89
CA GLN A 40 -11.59 24.03 -6.81
C GLN A 40 -12.12 23.63 -5.42
N ALA A 41 -13.40 23.27 -5.31
CA ALA A 41 -14.01 22.80 -4.07
C ALA A 41 -13.66 21.36 -3.67
N THR A 42 -12.84 20.64 -4.46
CA THR A 42 -12.48 19.24 -4.16
C THR A 42 -11.41 19.10 -3.08
N ASN A 43 -11.69 18.25 -2.10
CA ASN A 43 -10.82 17.86 -0.98
C ASN A 43 -10.82 16.33 -0.78
N SER A 44 -10.14 15.82 0.24
CA SER A 44 -10.04 14.38 0.50
C SER A 44 -11.35 13.68 0.88
N LYS A 45 -12.37 14.41 1.35
CA LYS A 45 -13.69 13.84 1.70
C LYS A 45 -14.55 13.59 0.47
N ASN A 46 -14.38 14.42 -0.55
CA ASN A 46 -15.14 14.36 -1.77
C ASN A 46 -14.23 14.10 -2.98
N SER A 47 -13.03 13.56 -2.85
CA SER A 47 -12.23 13.19 -4.03
C SER A 47 -11.18 12.14 -3.66
N SER A 48 -10.46 11.63 -4.66
CA SER A 48 -9.32 10.73 -4.43
C SER A 48 -8.04 11.49 -4.03
N LYS A 49 -8.13 12.79 -3.70
CA LYS A 49 -6.99 13.54 -3.16
C LYS A 49 -6.61 13.01 -1.78
N PRO A 50 -5.31 12.87 -1.47
CA PRO A 50 -4.90 12.50 -0.14
C PRO A 50 -5.16 13.65 0.84
N PRO A 51 -5.50 13.38 2.11
CA PRO A 51 -5.76 14.43 3.12
C PRO A 51 -4.61 15.41 3.34
N SER A 52 -3.37 15.04 2.98
CA SER A 52 -2.20 15.93 3.04
C SER A 52 -2.32 17.11 2.07
N SER A 53 -3.06 16.94 0.96
CA SER A 53 -3.24 17.92 -0.11
C SER A 53 -4.46 18.82 0.10
N ASP A 54 -5.20 18.64 1.18
CA ASP A 54 -6.30 19.52 1.56
C ASP A 54 -5.79 20.93 1.92
N ASN A 55 -6.59 21.95 1.63
CA ASN A 55 -6.28 23.33 2.01
C ASN A 55 -6.35 23.51 3.55
N PRO A 56 -5.82 24.62 4.11
CA PRO A 56 -5.83 24.84 5.55
C PRO A 56 -7.22 24.81 6.20
N LYS A 57 -8.25 25.34 5.51
CA LYS A 57 -9.63 25.38 6.01
C LYS A 57 -10.22 23.97 6.14
N ASP A 58 -10.12 23.16 5.09
CA ASP A 58 -10.59 21.77 5.08
C ASP A 58 -9.86 20.92 6.15
N LYS A 59 -8.55 21.14 6.32
CA LYS A 59 -7.75 20.51 7.38
C LYS A 59 -8.26 20.88 8.78
N HIS A 60 -8.63 22.14 8.98
CA HIS A 60 -9.17 22.62 10.25
C HIS A 60 -10.58 22.09 10.52
N GLU A 61 -11.48 22.12 9.54
CA GLU A 61 -12.83 21.55 9.67
C GLU A 61 -12.81 20.04 9.93
N ARG A 62 -11.88 19.30 9.32
CA ARG A 62 -11.69 17.88 9.64
C ARG A 62 -11.28 17.64 11.09
N LYS A 63 -10.42 18.50 11.66
CA LYS A 63 -10.08 18.43 13.09
C LYS A 63 -11.30 18.74 13.96
N LYS A 64 -12.18 19.65 13.54
CA LYS A 64 -13.42 20.01 14.26
C LYS A 64 -14.47 18.89 14.27
N ASN A 65 -14.62 18.15 13.16
CA ASN A 65 -15.48 16.95 13.13
C ASN A 65 -14.88 15.76 13.89
N GLN A 66 -13.56 15.74 14.10
CA GLN A 66 -12.92 14.78 15.01
C GLN A 66 -13.11 15.16 16.49
N SER A 67 -13.42 16.44 16.80
CA SER A 67 -13.62 16.87 18.20
C SER A 67 -15.04 16.65 18.74
N SER A 68 -16.03 16.33 17.91
CA SER A 68 -17.39 15.99 18.37
C SER A 68 -17.58 14.52 18.77
N SER A 69 -16.69 13.63 18.31
CA SER A 69 -16.40 12.37 19.00
C SER A 69 -15.29 12.68 19.99
N GLY A 70 -15.61 12.69 21.29
CA GLY A 70 -14.76 13.08 22.43
C GLY A 70 -13.29 13.29 22.10
N CYS A 71 -12.79 14.50 22.42
CA CYS A 71 -11.38 14.85 22.46
C CYS A 71 -10.55 13.59 22.76
N ASN A 72 -9.98 12.95 21.74
CA ASN A 72 -8.94 11.97 21.98
C ASN A 72 -7.78 12.84 22.44
N SER A 73 -7.77 13.15 23.74
CA SER A 73 -6.61 13.71 24.40
C SER A 73 -5.42 12.87 23.94
N ARG A 74 -4.34 13.53 23.54
CA ARG A 74 -3.10 12.82 23.31
C ARG A 74 -2.73 12.20 24.65
N GLY A 75 -2.89 10.89 24.78
CA GLY A 75 -2.74 10.17 26.04
C GLY A 75 -3.61 8.92 26.09
N ALA A 76 -3.41 8.12 27.12
CA ALA A 76 -4.26 6.97 27.41
C ALA A 76 -5.68 7.45 27.71
N LYS A 77 -6.70 6.79 27.15
CA LYS A 77 -8.11 7.12 27.42
C LYS A 77 -8.47 6.80 28.88
N GLU A 78 -9.48 7.46 29.43
CA GLU A 78 -10.10 7.05 30.70
C GLU A 78 -10.52 5.57 30.61
N GLY A 79 -10.11 4.75 31.59
CA GLY A 79 -10.30 3.29 31.58
C GLY A 79 -9.24 2.49 30.81
N HIS A 80 -8.24 3.14 30.20
CA HIS A 80 -7.12 2.44 29.59
C HIS A 80 -6.26 1.77 30.67
N THR A 81 -6.18 0.45 30.66
CA THR A 81 -5.27 -0.31 31.53
C THR A 81 -3.84 0.19 31.36
N GLY A 82 -3.22 0.62 32.45
CA GLY A 82 -1.82 1.05 32.45
C GLY A 82 -0.93 -0.07 31.92
N HIS A 83 -0.15 0.21 30.88
CA HIS A 83 0.89 -0.70 30.42
C HIS A 83 2.15 -0.43 31.22
N GLN A 84 2.42 -1.27 32.21
CA GLN A 84 3.74 -1.30 32.85
C GLN A 84 4.74 -1.98 31.92
N ARG A 85 6.02 -1.62 32.05
CA ARG A 85 7.11 -2.28 31.33
C ARG A 85 7.13 -3.75 31.74
N LYS A 86 6.66 -4.63 30.85
CA LYS A 86 6.78 -6.09 31.04
C LYS A 86 8.24 -6.48 30.85
N LEU A 87 8.76 -7.30 31.75
CA LEU A 87 10.09 -7.89 31.60
C LEU A 87 10.08 -8.80 30.37
N SER A 88 11.04 -8.58 29.48
CA SER A 88 11.30 -9.45 28.34
C SER A 88 11.86 -10.78 28.83
N ARG A 89 11.47 -11.87 28.17
CA ARG A 89 12.12 -13.17 28.38
C ARG A 89 13.57 -13.06 27.93
N LEU A 90 14.50 -13.40 28.82
CA LEU A 90 15.93 -13.42 28.51
C LEU A 90 16.22 -14.55 27.52
N LYS A 91 17.07 -14.25 26.55
CA LYS A 91 17.65 -15.20 25.60
C LYS A 91 18.94 -15.76 26.19
N ALA A 92 19.41 -16.87 25.65
CA ALA A 92 20.68 -17.47 26.05
C ALA A 92 21.90 -16.54 25.82
N THR A 93 21.78 -15.57 24.92
CA THR A 93 22.82 -14.58 24.60
C THR A 93 22.79 -13.34 25.50
N ASP A 94 21.75 -13.18 26.32
CA ASP A 94 21.61 -12.00 27.18
C ASP A 94 22.46 -12.17 28.44
N VAL A 95 23.05 -11.08 28.91
CA VAL A 95 23.87 -11.07 30.14
C VAL A 95 22.98 -10.76 31.34
N VAL A 96 23.11 -11.58 32.38
CA VAL A 96 22.50 -11.34 33.69
C VAL A 96 23.61 -10.97 34.67
N ILE A 97 23.46 -9.81 35.31
CA ILE A 97 24.38 -9.35 36.35
C ILE A 97 23.55 -9.26 37.64
N ASP A 98 23.88 -10.11 38.61
CA ASP A 98 23.28 -10.04 39.93
C ASP A 98 24.00 -8.98 40.76
N CYS A 99 23.24 -7.95 41.17
CA CYS A 99 23.76 -6.86 42.00
C CYS A 99 23.42 -7.14 43.47
N PHE A 100 24.41 -7.55 44.25
CA PHE A 100 24.26 -7.79 45.68
C PHE A 100 24.57 -6.52 46.49
N PRO A 101 23.92 -6.32 47.66
CA PRO A 101 24.30 -5.23 48.56
C PRO A 101 25.71 -5.48 49.11
N GLU A 102 26.59 -4.49 49.04
CA GLU A 102 27.98 -4.62 49.50
C GLU A 102 28.13 -4.32 51.01
N VAL A 103 27.39 -3.32 51.52
CA VAL A 103 27.47 -2.87 52.93
C VAL A 103 26.11 -2.41 53.45
N CYS A 104 25.85 -2.57 54.76
CA CYS A 104 24.66 -1.95 55.37
C CYS A 104 24.83 -0.42 55.37
N PRO A 105 23.87 0.36 54.84
CA PRO A 105 23.91 1.82 54.93
C PRO A 105 23.82 2.33 56.38
N CYS A 106 23.45 1.46 57.34
CA CYS A 106 23.29 1.78 58.76
C CYS A 106 24.59 1.69 59.58
N CYS A 107 25.40 0.67 59.34
CA CYS A 107 26.56 0.31 60.18
C CYS A 107 27.83 -0.02 59.38
N ALA A 108 27.76 0.08 58.04
CA ALA A 108 28.85 -0.21 57.09
C ALA A 108 29.43 -1.65 57.15
N GLN A 109 28.75 -2.59 57.81
CA GLN A 109 29.14 -4.01 57.82
C GLN A 109 28.76 -4.68 56.50
N SER A 110 29.59 -5.62 56.05
CA SER A 110 29.39 -6.38 54.79
C SER A 110 28.77 -7.77 54.99
N ASP A 111 28.54 -8.20 56.23
CA ASP A 111 27.87 -9.46 56.53
C ASP A 111 26.36 -9.28 56.38
N ILE A 112 25.86 -9.50 55.15
CA ILE A 112 24.47 -9.28 54.76
C ILE A 112 23.89 -10.61 54.29
N ASP A 113 22.80 -11.03 54.94
CA ASP A 113 22.02 -12.20 54.52
C ASP A 113 21.18 -11.86 53.28
N VAL A 114 21.58 -12.39 52.13
CA VAL A 114 20.91 -12.16 50.84
C VAL A 114 19.83 -13.22 50.63
N GLN A 115 18.59 -12.79 50.40
CA GLN A 115 17.49 -13.71 50.09
C GLN A 115 17.67 -14.42 48.73
N GLY A 116 17.03 -15.58 48.56
CA GLY A 116 17.22 -16.47 47.40
C GLY A 116 16.78 -15.96 46.02
N GLY A 117 16.37 -14.70 45.88
CA GLY A 117 16.03 -14.10 44.59
C GLY A 117 15.98 -12.56 44.61
N PRO A 118 16.09 -11.92 43.44
CA PRO A 118 16.12 -10.46 43.36
C PRO A 118 14.75 -9.87 43.71
N TYR A 119 14.72 -8.89 44.62
CA TYR A 119 13.49 -8.17 44.97
C TYR A 119 12.99 -7.26 43.83
N TYR A 120 13.88 -6.83 42.94
CA TYR A 120 13.59 -5.98 41.79
C TYR A 120 14.44 -6.38 40.58
N ARG A 121 13.87 -6.32 39.37
CA ARG A 121 14.55 -6.64 38.12
C ARG A 121 14.49 -5.45 37.17
N HIS A 122 15.66 -5.00 36.72
CA HIS A 122 15.82 -3.96 35.72
C HIS A 122 16.44 -4.52 34.45
N GLN A 123 15.85 -4.24 33.29
CA GLN A 123 16.41 -4.64 31.99
C GLN A 123 16.79 -3.39 31.20
N VAL A 124 18.07 -3.32 30.83
CA VAL A 124 18.62 -2.32 29.92
C VAL A 124 18.73 -2.95 28.53
N PHE A 125 18.20 -2.27 27.52
CA PHE A 125 18.29 -2.71 26.13
C PHE A 125 19.30 -1.83 25.41
N ASP A 126 20.38 -2.43 24.94
CA ASP A 126 21.43 -1.75 24.18
C ASP A 126 21.68 -2.47 22.85
N ILE A 127 22.27 -1.77 21.87
CA ILE A 127 22.61 -2.31 20.56
C ILE A 127 24.13 -2.46 20.51
N PRO A 128 24.68 -3.69 20.38
CA PRO A 128 26.13 -3.86 20.25
C PRO A 128 26.62 -3.13 18.99
N LYS A 129 27.87 -2.65 19.03
CA LYS A 129 28.51 -2.01 17.87
C LYS A 129 28.46 -2.98 16.68
N PRO A 130 27.76 -2.66 15.59
CA PRO A 130 27.56 -3.61 14.52
C PRO A 130 28.86 -3.82 13.73
N THR A 131 29.16 -5.06 13.39
CA THR A 131 30.35 -5.48 12.64
C THR A 131 29.95 -6.09 11.29
N VAL A 132 30.91 -6.15 10.37
CA VAL A 132 30.76 -6.82 9.08
C VAL A 132 31.78 -7.94 8.97
N ASP A 133 31.29 -9.14 8.65
CA ASP A 133 32.14 -10.28 8.36
C ASP A 133 32.68 -10.17 6.93
N ILE A 134 34.00 -10.24 6.78
CA ILE A 134 34.68 -10.22 5.48
C ILE A 134 35.32 -11.60 5.25
N THR A 135 34.87 -12.28 4.20
CA THR A 135 35.51 -13.51 3.72
C THR A 135 36.37 -13.19 2.49
N GLU A 136 37.69 -13.28 2.65
CA GLU A 136 38.64 -13.04 1.57
C GLU A 136 39.02 -14.37 0.88
N TYR A 137 38.66 -14.52 -0.39
CA TYR A 137 39.05 -15.68 -1.20
C TYR A 137 40.35 -15.37 -1.95
N ARG A 138 41.47 -15.90 -1.47
CA ARG A 138 42.79 -15.76 -2.11
C ARG A 138 43.03 -16.91 -3.08
N LEU A 139 42.92 -16.64 -4.38
CA LEU A 139 43.13 -17.62 -5.43
C LEU A 139 44.59 -17.59 -5.89
N PHE A 140 45.28 -18.71 -5.74
CA PHE A 140 46.67 -18.87 -6.17
C PHE A 140 46.74 -19.58 -7.53
N SER A 141 47.82 -19.32 -8.26
CA SER A 141 48.18 -20.08 -9.46
C SER A 141 49.56 -20.70 -9.29
N GLY A 142 49.80 -21.84 -9.92
CA GLY A 142 51.11 -22.50 -9.94
C GLY A 142 51.35 -23.22 -11.25
N GLN A 143 52.59 -23.67 -11.47
CA GLN A 143 52.93 -24.50 -12.61
C GLN A 143 52.93 -25.98 -12.22
N CYS A 144 52.31 -26.81 -13.05
CA CYS A 144 52.39 -28.26 -12.92
C CYS A 144 53.85 -28.71 -13.09
N ARG A 145 54.41 -29.45 -12.14
CA ARG A 145 55.81 -29.90 -12.23
C ARG A 145 56.06 -30.88 -13.38
N HIS A 146 55.02 -31.58 -13.84
CA HIS A 146 55.12 -32.60 -14.89
C HIS A 146 54.96 -32.02 -16.30
N CYS A 147 53.84 -31.35 -16.58
CA CYS A 147 53.55 -30.82 -17.92
C CYS A 147 53.84 -29.31 -18.08
N LYS A 148 54.30 -28.63 -17.03
CA LYS A 148 54.55 -27.17 -17.00
C LYS A 148 53.33 -26.26 -17.23
N GLU A 149 52.15 -26.84 -17.38
CA GLU A 149 50.90 -26.08 -17.55
C GLU A 149 50.56 -25.24 -16.31
N THR A 150 49.95 -24.07 -16.51
CA THR A 150 49.55 -23.19 -15.40
C THR A 150 48.18 -23.61 -14.85
N VAL A 151 48.17 -24.01 -13.58
CA VAL A 151 46.95 -24.37 -12.85
C VAL A 151 46.53 -23.20 -11.98
N LYS A 152 45.25 -22.82 -12.03
CA LYS A 152 44.66 -21.73 -11.24
C LYS A 152 43.62 -22.28 -10.27
N ALA A 153 43.67 -21.85 -9.01
CA ALA A 153 42.61 -22.13 -8.04
C ALA A 153 41.30 -21.47 -8.47
N GLN A 154 40.18 -22.16 -8.24
CA GLN A 154 38.83 -21.65 -8.48
C GLN A 154 38.19 -21.30 -7.14
N LYS A 155 37.32 -20.28 -7.15
CA LYS A 155 36.51 -19.96 -5.97
C LYS A 155 35.47 -21.07 -5.76
N PRO A 156 35.15 -21.46 -4.51
CA PRO A 156 34.06 -22.39 -4.24
C PRO A 156 32.75 -21.98 -4.93
N ASP A 157 32.01 -23.00 -5.38
CA ASP A 157 30.78 -22.84 -6.16
C ASP A 157 29.63 -22.19 -5.38
N ASP A 158 29.67 -22.29 -4.06
CA ASP A 158 28.70 -21.76 -3.09
C ASP A 158 29.09 -20.37 -2.55
N ALA A 159 30.25 -19.84 -2.95
CA ALA A 159 30.68 -18.50 -2.57
C ALA A 159 29.98 -17.42 -3.42
N SER A 160 29.53 -16.33 -2.77
CA SER A 160 28.84 -15.21 -3.43
C SER A 160 29.65 -14.66 -4.61
N GLN A 161 29.00 -14.54 -5.78
CA GLN A 161 29.63 -14.03 -7.01
C GLN A 161 29.91 -12.52 -6.98
N GLY A 162 29.28 -11.76 -6.06
CA GLY A 162 29.51 -10.32 -5.91
C GLY A 162 30.19 -9.95 -4.59
N ILE A 163 30.53 -8.68 -4.44
CA ILE A 163 31.15 -8.12 -3.21
C ILE A 163 30.18 -8.01 -2.02
N ILE A 164 28.89 -8.33 -2.22
CA ILE A 164 27.84 -8.23 -1.21
C ILE A 164 27.33 -9.64 -0.92
N GLY A 165 27.48 -10.07 0.33
CA GLY A 165 27.02 -11.38 0.81
C GLY A 165 25.50 -11.45 1.02
N PRO A 166 24.94 -12.66 1.23
CA PRO A 166 23.50 -12.89 1.30
C PRO A 166 22.80 -12.04 2.37
N ASN A 167 23.34 -11.99 3.59
CA ASN A 167 22.76 -11.20 4.70
C ASN A 167 22.71 -9.70 4.39
N LEU A 168 23.77 -9.17 3.76
CA LEU A 168 23.82 -7.75 3.39
C LEU A 168 22.89 -7.43 2.22
N LEU A 169 22.71 -8.36 1.27
CA LEU A 169 21.69 -8.22 0.21
C LEU A 169 20.28 -8.15 0.81
N SER A 170 19.95 -9.02 1.77
CA SER A 170 18.67 -8.97 2.48
C SER A 170 18.48 -7.64 3.19
N TYR A 171 19.51 -7.19 3.91
CA TYR A 171 19.46 -5.95 4.65
C TYR A 171 19.21 -4.75 3.74
N ILE A 172 19.96 -4.64 2.63
CA ILE A 172 19.75 -3.61 1.60
C ILE A 172 18.33 -3.69 1.01
N GLY A 173 17.85 -4.91 0.72
CA GLY A 173 16.51 -5.14 0.18
C GLY A 173 15.41 -4.63 1.10
N VAL A 174 15.47 -4.96 2.38
CA VAL A 174 14.50 -4.51 3.40
C VAL A 174 14.60 -3.01 3.65
N LEU A 175 15.80 -2.45 3.77
CA LEU A 175 16.00 -0.99 3.91
C LEU A 175 15.37 -0.21 2.76
N ALA A 176 15.58 -0.67 1.52
CA ALA A 176 15.03 -0.03 0.34
C ALA A 176 13.52 -0.24 0.22
N GLY A 177 13.03 -1.46 0.43
CA GLY A 177 11.63 -1.85 0.26
C GLY A 177 10.75 -1.38 1.40
N GLN A 178 10.99 -1.89 2.61
CA GLN A 178 10.11 -1.72 3.78
C GLN A 178 10.30 -0.36 4.46
N TYR A 179 11.56 0.08 4.58
CA TYR A 179 11.88 1.36 5.22
C TYR A 179 12.01 2.53 4.22
N HIS A 180 11.84 2.23 2.92
CA HIS A 180 11.80 3.21 1.84
C HIS A 180 13.04 4.12 1.77
N LEU A 181 14.20 3.63 2.23
CA LEU A 181 15.44 4.40 2.16
C LEU A 181 15.90 4.53 0.72
N SER A 182 16.33 5.73 0.33
CA SER A 182 16.97 5.95 -0.96
C SER A 182 18.34 5.27 -0.99
N VAL A 183 18.82 4.94 -2.20
CA VAL A 183 20.13 4.30 -2.38
C VAL A 183 21.26 5.06 -1.67
N ARG A 184 21.24 6.41 -1.72
CA ARG A 184 22.22 7.26 -1.02
C ARG A 184 22.08 7.19 0.51
N LYS A 185 20.87 7.08 1.04
CA LYS A 185 20.66 6.92 2.49
C LYS A 185 21.14 5.55 2.97
N ILE A 186 20.92 4.50 2.18
CA ILE A 186 21.47 3.17 2.45
C ILE A 186 23.00 3.24 2.45
N GLN A 187 23.60 3.89 1.45
CA GLN A 187 25.05 4.08 1.39
C GLN A 187 25.61 4.79 2.63
N SER A 188 25.00 5.89 3.06
CA SER A 188 25.39 6.62 4.28
C SER A 188 25.28 5.73 5.51
N LEU A 189 24.16 5.01 5.65
CA LEU A 189 23.91 4.13 6.78
C LEU A 189 24.95 3.00 6.86
N LEU A 190 25.28 2.36 5.74
CA LEU A 190 26.30 1.31 5.71
C LEU A 190 27.70 1.85 6.04
N LYS A 191 28.01 3.10 5.64
CA LYS A 191 29.27 3.75 5.98
C LYS A 191 29.35 4.10 7.47
N GLU A 192 28.30 4.72 8.00
CA GLU A 192 28.26 5.24 9.38
C GLU A 192 28.13 4.13 10.42
N GLN A 193 27.28 3.14 10.16
CA GLN A 193 26.98 2.08 11.15
C GLN A 193 27.91 0.87 11.00
N LEU A 194 28.28 0.52 9.77
CA LEU A 194 29.06 -0.70 9.50
C LEU A 194 30.50 -0.43 9.09
N GLY A 195 30.91 0.83 8.93
CA GLY A 195 32.27 1.19 8.49
C GLY A 195 32.59 0.78 7.05
N THR A 196 31.60 0.33 6.27
CA THR A 196 31.80 -0.18 4.91
C THR A 196 31.36 0.82 3.85
N THR A 197 32.16 0.98 2.78
CA THR A 197 31.85 1.90 1.69
C THR A 197 31.53 1.12 0.42
N PHE A 198 30.33 1.33 -0.12
CA PHE A 198 29.90 0.82 -1.42
C PHE A 198 29.57 1.98 -2.35
N SER A 199 29.70 1.79 -3.66
CA SER A 199 29.21 2.76 -4.63
C SER A 199 27.68 2.72 -4.71
N VAL A 200 27.06 3.81 -5.17
CA VAL A 200 25.62 3.84 -5.50
C VAL A 200 25.26 2.75 -6.50
N GLY A 201 26.16 2.49 -7.47
CA GLY A 201 26.02 1.43 -8.45
C GLY A 201 25.95 0.04 -7.81
N ALA A 202 26.83 -0.26 -6.85
CA ALA A 202 26.84 -1.55 -6.14
C ALA A 202 25.54 -1.79 -5.36
N ILE A 203 24.99 -0.77 -4.71
CA ILE A 203 23.70 -0.89 -3.99
C ILE A 203 22.52 -1.04 -4.97
N SER A 204 22.56 -0.36 -6.12
CA SER A 204 21.57 -0.54 -7.20
C SER A 204 21.63 -1.94 -7.81
N GLU A 205 22.83 -2.48 -8.00
CA GLU A 205 23.04 -3.85 -8.45
C GLU A 205 22.56 -4.87 -7.41
N ALA A 206 22.77 -4.60 -6.11
CA ALA A 206 22.22 -5.41 -5.03
C ALA A 206 20.69 -5.52 -5.11
N GLN A 207 19.99 -4.39 -5.32
CA GLN A 207 18.54 -4.38 -5.52
C GLN A 207 18.13 -5.20 -6.75
N THR A 208 18.90 -5.11 -7.84
CA THR A 208 18.67 -5.91 -9.05
C THR A 208 18.81 -7.41 -8.78
N LYS A 209 19.86 -7.81 -8.05
CA LYS A 209 20.09 -9.21 -7.63
C LYS A 209 18.95 -9.71 -6.74
N VAL A 210 18.55 -8.93 -5.74
CA VAL A 210 17.38 -9.22 -4.88
C VAL A 210 16.13 -9.41 -5.72
N ALA A 211 15.85 -8.51 -6.65
CA ALA A 211 14.70 -8.62 -7.54
C ALA A 211 14.73 -9.93 -8.33
N SER A 212 15.87 -10.30 -8.90
CA SER A 212 16.02 -11.57 -9.65
C SER A 212 15.76 -12.79 -8.77
N MET A 213 16.30 -12.82 -7.54
CA MET A 213 16.08 -13.92 -6.58
C MET A 213 14.62 -14.02 -6.09
N LEU A 214 13.86 -12.93 -6.14
CA LEU A 214 12.43 -12.92 -5.82
C LEU A 214 11.52 -13.32 -7.00
N THR A 215 12.06 -13.64 -8.17
CA THR A 215 11.25 -14.04 -9.33
C THR A 215 10.35 -15.24 -9.04
N PRO A 216 10.85 -16.37 -8.47
CA PRO A 216 10.00 -17.52 -8.21
C PRO A 216 8.89 -17.22 -7.19
N LEU A 217 9.20 -16.48 -6.12
CA LEU A 217 8.19 -16.01 -5.16
C LEU A 217 7.10 -15.18 -5.82
N HIS A 218 7.49 -14.20 -6.64
CA HIS A 218 6.53 -13.33 -7.33
C HIS A 218 5.60 -14.11 -8.27
N GLN A 219 6.14 -15.12 -8.97
CA GLN A 219 5.37 -15.99 -9.84
C GLN A 219 4.44 -16.93 -9.05
N ALA A 220 4.93 -17.53 -7.96
CA ALA A 220 4.15 -18.43 -7.11
C ALA A 220 2.94 -17.70 -6.51
N ILE A 221 3.14 -16.50 -5.95
CA ILE A 221 2.07 -15.66 -5.40
C ILE A 221 1.03 -15.34 -6.47
N LYS A 222 1.47 -14.96 -7.69
CA LYS A 222 0.54 -14.70 -8.80
C LYS A 222 -0.35 -15.92 -9.09
N GLN A 223 0.24 -17.12 -9.15
CA GLN A 223 -0.52 -18.34 -9.43
C GLN A 223 -1.48 -18.72 -8.30
N ALA A 224 -1.09 -18.51 -7.05
CA ALA A 224 -1.96 -18.75 -5.89
C ALA A 224 -3.16 -17.79 -5.89
N LEU A 225 -2.96 -16.51 -6.19
CA LEU A 225 -4.05 -15.52 -6.28
C LEU A 225 -5.10 -15.87 -7.33
N LYS A 226 -4.74 -16.58 -8.43
CA LYS A 226 -5.72 -17.06 -9.40
C LYS A 226 -6.75 -18.02 -8.79
N LYS A 227 -6.36 -18.74 -7.74
CA LYS A 227 -7.20 -19.71 -7.03
C LYS A 227 -7.96 -19.09 -5.85
N ALA A 228 -7.61 -17.87 -5.45
CA ALA A 228 -8.29 -17.17 -4.36
C ALA A 228 -9.77 -16.93 -4.73
N THR A 229 -10.68 -17.18 -3.80
CA THR A 229 -12.13 -17.00 -4.06
C THR A 229 -12.56 -15.53 -4.08
N LEU A 230 -11.76 -14.67 -3.45
CA LEU A 230 -11.98 -13.23 -3.38
C LEU A 230 -10.62 -12.52 -3.43
N ILE A 231 -10.54 -11.49 -4.27
CA ILE A 231 -9.38 -10.59 -4.34
C ILE A 231 -9.82 -9.13 -4.32
N HIS A 232 -8.89 -8.30 -3.88
CA HIS A 232 -8.95 -6.85 -3.91
C HIS A 232 -7.99 -6.34 -4.98
N ALA A 233 -8.42 -5.41 -5.82
CA ALA A 233 -7.59 -4.83 -6.88
C ALA A 233 -7.57 -3.30 -6.79
N ASP A 234 -6.40 -2.71 -6.96
CA ASP A 234 -6.21 -1.26 -7.04
C ASP A 234 -4.99 -0.94 -7.91
N GLU A 235 -4.87 0.32 -8.32
CA GLU A 235 -3.77 0.78 -9.14
C GLU A 235 -3.36 2.21 -8.82
N THR A 236 -2.06 2.47 -8.93
CA THR A 236 -1.53 3.81 -8.70
C THR A 236 -0.49 4.16 -9.74
N SER A 237 -0.39 5.46 -10.03
CA SER A 237 0.56 5.95 -11.02
C SER A 237 2.02 5.65 -10.62
N HIS A 238 2.88 5.43 -11.60
CA HIS A 238 4.29 5.22 -11.38
C HIS A 238 5.07 5.91 -12.49
N HIS A 239 6.04 6.73 -12.11
CA HIS A 239 6.88 7.44 -13.06
C HIS A 239 8.19 6.68 -13.24
N ARG A 240 8.64 6.61 -14.49
CA ARG A 240 10.01 6.31 -14.82
C ARG A 240 10.65 7.61 -15.29
N ASN A 241 11.69 8.08 -14.59
CA ASN A 241 12.18 9.45 -14.71
C ASN A 241 12.61 9.83 -16.14
N ASP A 242 13.00 8.85 -16.94
CA ASP A 242 13.48 9.04 -18.31
C ASP A 242 12.36 8.84 -19.37
N GLU A 243 11.12 8.58 -18.93
CA GLU A 243 9.96 8.37 -19.80
C GLU A 243 8.91 9.47 -19.58
N THR A 244 8.38 10.02 -20.69
CA THR A 244 7.24 10.95 -20.65
C THR A 244 5.93 10.23 -20.33
N SER A 245 5.83 8.95 -20.70
CA SER A 245 4.64 8.14 -20.47
C SER A 245 4.53 7.65 -19.03
N LEU A 246 3.31 7.68 -18.50
CA LEU A 246 3.01 7.24 -17.15
C LEU A 246 2.85 5.71 -17.10
N ARG A 247 3.55 5.06 -16.18
CA ARG A 247 3.33 3.65 -15.84
C ARG A 247 2.36 3.53 -14.67
N TRP A 248 1.93 2.31 -14.38
CA TRP A 248 0.95 2.01 -13.32
C TRP A 248 1.42 0.82 -12.52
N CYS A 249 1.52 0.98 -11.20
CA CYS A 249 1.64 -0.16 -10.30
C CYS A 249 0.24 -0.70 -10.03
N TRP A 250 0.03 -1.94 -10.42
CA TRP A 250 -1.19 -2.71 -10.18
C TRP A 250 -0.98 -3.59 -8.97
N LEU A 251 -1.96 -3.60 -8.07
CA LEU A 251 -1.96 -4.43 -6.88
C LEU A 251 -3.16 -5.35 -6.88
N VAL A 252 -2.94 -6.62 -6.54
CA VAL A 252 -3.96 -7.60 -6.22
C VAL A 252 -3.67 -8.20 -4.86
N ALA A 253 -4.64 -8.25 -3.97
CA ALA A 253 -4.50 -8.81 -2.62
C ALA A 253 -5.62 -9.80 -2.29
N SER A 254 -5.30 -10.88 -1.59
CA SER A 254 -6.25 -11.77 -0.92
C SER A 254 -6.26 -11.49 0.59
N ASP A 255 -6.76 -12.46 1.37
CA ASP A 255 -6.68 -12.50 2.82
C ASP A 255 -5.24 -12.59 3.35
N ASP A 256 -4.34 -13.26 2.65
CA ASP A 256 -2.96 -13.54 3.10
C ASP A 256 -1.85 -13.16 2.09
N LEU A 257 -2.17 -12.97 0.81
CA LEU A 257 -1.20 -12.69 -0.26
C LEU A 257 -1.37 -11.30 -0.86
N VAL A 258 -0.25 -10.71 -1.32
CA VAL A 258 -0.24 -9.45 -2.09
C VAL A 258 0.68 -9.60 -3.29
N TYR A 259 0.17 -9.22 -4.46
CA TYR A 259 0.90 -9.17 -5.71
C TYR A 259 0.92 -7.75 -6.28
N GLU A 260 2.11 -7.25 -6.57
CA GLU A 260 2.31 -5.99 -7.26
C GLU A 260 3.02 -6.17 -8.61
N GLN A 261 2.58 -5.42 -9.62
CA GLN A 261 3.26 -5.37 -10.91
C GLN A 261 3.16 -3.98 -11.55
N ILE A 262 4.30 -3.42 -11.94
CA ILE A 262 4.35 -2.20 -12.75
C ILE A 262 4.13 -2.55 -14.24
N LEU A 263 3.16 -1.90 -14.87
CA LEU A 263 2.82 -2.02 -16.29
C LEU A 263 2.73 -0.65 -16.97
N TYR A 264 2.82 -0.63 -18.30
CA TYR A 264 2.88 0.62 -19.08
C TYR A 264 1.56 1.40 -19.16
N SER A 265 0.40 0.76 -18.91
CA SER A 265 -0.90 1.41 -19.14
C SER A 265 -1.90 1.10 -18.04
N ARG A 266 -2.89 1.99 -17.90
CA ARG A 266 -4.09 1.81 -17.07
C ARG A 266 -5.25 1.25 -17.89
N SER A 267 -4.99 0.18 -18.63
CA SER A 267 -5.94 -0.40 -19.58
C SER A 267 -6.62 -1.66 -19.04
N THR A 268 -7.73 -2.04 -19.66
CA THR A 268 -8.37 -3.36 -19.50
C THR A 268 -7.38 -4.51 -19.74
N SER A 269 -6.52 -4.41 -20.76
CA SER A 269 -5.51 -5.43 -21.04
C SER A 269 -4.48 -5.57 -19.93
N SER A 270 -4.10 -4.47 -19.28
CA SER A 270 -3.20 -4.48 -18.12
C SER A 270 -3.89 -5.09 -16.90
N ALA A 271 -5.15 -4.75 -16.64
CA ALA A 271 -5.94 -5.37 -15.58
C ALA A 271 -6.07 -6.89 -15.77
N LYS A 272 -6.44 -7.34 -16.97
CA LYS A 272 -6.51 -8.78 -17.34
C LYS A 272 -5.17 -9.49 -17.15
N LYS A 273 -4.05 -8.83 -17.46
CA LYS A 273 -2.70 -9.41 -17.25
C LYS A 273 -2.38 -9.64 -15.77
N VAL A 274 -2.89 -8.81 -14.87
CA VAL A 274 -2.59 -8.87 -13.43
C VAL A 274 -3.57 -9.77 -12.70
N ILE A 275 -4.88 -9.59 -12.93
CA ILE A 275 -5.96 -10.36 -12.30
C ILE A 275 -6.11 -11.76 -12.92
N ASP A 276 -5.70 -11.92 -14.18
CA ASP A 276 -6.07 -13.01 -15.08
C ASP A 276 -7.48 -12.83 -15.68
N GLU A 277 -7.60 -12.99 -17.00
CA GLU A 277 -8.87 -12.84 -17.72
C GLU A 277 -9.88 -13.91 -17.33
N ASP A 278 -9.39 -15.12 -17.00
CA ASP A 278 -10.22 -16.26 -16.64
C ASP A 278 -10.45 -16.37 -15.13
N TYR A 279 -10.09 -15.33 -14.36
CA TYR A 279 -10.31 -15.32 -12.92
C TYR A 279 -11.80 -15.48 -12.60
N ALA A 280 -12.16 -16.55 -11.90
CA ALA A 280 -13.55 -16.93 -11.61
C ALA A 280 -14.07 -16.43 -10.25
N GLY A 281 -13.20 -15.90 -9.39
CA GLY A 281 -13.57 -15.41 -8.08
C GLY A 281 -14.22 -14.01 -8.09
N ILE A 282 -14.39 -13.47 -6.89
CA ILE A 282 -14.95 -12.13 -6.66
C ILE A 282 -13.83 -11.09 -6.66
N VAL A 283 -14.02 -10.00 -7.39
CA VAL A 283 -13.07 -8.87 -7.41
C VAL A 283 -13.69 -7.67 -6.72
N VAL A 284 -13.03 -7.16 -5.69
CA VAL A 284 -13.38 -5.92 -5.03
C VAL A 284 -12.46 -4.81 -5.57
N SER A 285 -13.01 -3.79 -6.22
CA SER A 285 -12.19 -2.68 -6.73
C SER A 285 -12.95 -1.35 -6.74
N ASP A 286 -12.27 -0.28 -7.14
CA ASP A 286 -12.94 1.00 -7.43
C ASP A 286 -13.73 0.93 -8.75
N GLN A 287 -14.16 2.08 -9.25
CA GLN A 287 -14.96 2.18 -10.47
C GLN A 287 -14.11 2.50 -11.72
N CYS A 288 -12.84 2.07 -11.73
CA CYS A 288 -11.96 2.28 -12.87
C CYS A 288 -12.45 1.51 -14.11
N PRO A 289 -12.51 2.16 -15.29
CA PRO A 289 -12.99 1.50 -16.52
C PRO A 289 -12.19 0.26 -16.93
N SER A 290 -10.95 0.11 -16.46
CA SER A 290 -10.11 -1.07 -16.70
C SER A 290 -10.71 -2.36 -16.11
N TYR A 291 -11.66 -2.26 -15.18
CA TYR A 291 -12.34 -3.40 -14.56
C TYR A 291 -13.69 -3.75 -15.18
N ASN A 292 -14.17 -2.98 -16.18
CA ASN A 292 -15.51 -3.15 -16.76
C ASN A 292 -15.74 -4.49 -17.50
N TRP A 293 -14.68 -5.27 -17.73
CA TRP A 293 -14.76 -6.61 -18.32
C TRP A 293 -15.16 -7.69 -17.30
N ILE A 294 -15.07 -7.39 -16.01
CA ILE A 294 -15.45 -8.31 -14.94
C ILE A 294 -16.97 -8.38 -14.90
N ALA A 295 -17.52 -9.60 -14.84
CA ALA A 295 -18.96 -9.81 -14.76
C ALA A 295 -19.57 -9.11 -13.54
N ALA A 296 -20.73 -8.49 -13.72
CA ALA A 296 -21.34 -7.62 -12.71
C ALA A 296 -21.66 -8.35 -11.39
N ASP A 297 -21.89 -9.66 -11.49
CA ASP A 297 -22.24 -10.57 -10.42
C ASP A 297 -21.02 -11.03 -9.59
N ARG A 298 -19.80 -10.78 -10.10
CA ARG A 298 -18.50 -11.07 -9.46
C ARG A 298 -17.69 -9.81 -9.13
N HIS A 299 -18.08 -8.65 -9.62
CA HIS A 299 -17.40 -7.38 -9.34
C HIS A 299 -18.09 -6.65 -8.19
N GLN A 300 -17.45 -6.55 -7.03
CA GLN A 300 -17.91 -5.70 -5.93
C GLN A 300 -17.26 -4.32 -6.03
N LEU A 301 -18.08 -3.29 -6.25
CA LEU A 301 -17.62 -1.90 -6.25
C LEU A 301 -17.40 -1.40 -4.83
N CYS A 302 -16.28 -0.70 -4.61
CA CYS A 302 -15.95 -0.13 -3.31
C CYS A 302 -16.93 1.00 -2.93
N TRP A 303 -17.75 0.77 -1.89
CA TRP A 303 -18.70 1.76 -1.41
C TRP A 303 -18.05 3.02 -0.84
N ALA A 304 -16.79 2.95 -0.38
CA ALA A 304 -16.07 4.15 0.06
C ALA A 304 -15.80 5.12 -1.11
N HIS A 305 -15.50 4.59 -2.30
CA HIS A 305 -15.37 5.38 -3.53
C HIS A 305 -16.72 5.91 -4.01
N VAL A 306 -17.77 5.08 -3.97
CA VAL A 306 -19.15 5.50 -4.29
C VAL A 306 -19.57 6.65 -3.38
N LYS A 307 -19.38 6.52 -2.06
CA LYS A 307 -19.67 7.57 -1.07
C LYS A 307 -18.94 8.88 -1.38
N ARG A 308 -17.62 8.83 -1.65
CA ARG A 308 -16.83 10.04 -2.00
C ARG A 308 -17.38 10.72 -3.25
N ASN A 309 -17.75 9.94 -4.26
CA ASN A 309 -18.34 10.45 -5.49
C ASN A 309 -19.73 11.06 -5.27
N LEU A 310 -20.57 10.47 -4.42
CA LEU A 310 -21.86 11.04 -4.06
C LEU A 310 -21.70 12.29 -3.17
N GLN A 311 -20.68 12.32 -2.32
CA GLN A 311 -20.35 13.49 -1.51
C GLN A 311 -20.00 14.70 -2.39
N GLN A 312 -19.27 14.51 -3.50
CA GLN A 312 -19.05 15.60 -4.47
C GLN A 312 -20.36 16.16 -5.02
N MET A 313 -21.36 15.31 -5.22
CA MET A 313 -22.67 15.74 -5.70
C MET A 313 -23.42 16.49 -4.61
N ALA A 314 -23.33 16.03 -3.35
CA ALA A 314 -23.93 16.68 -2.19
C ALA A 314 -23.31 18.06 -1.90
N ASP A 315 -22.00 18.19 -2.13
CA ASP A 315 -21.19 19.40 -1.93
C ASP A 315 -21.16 20.30 -3.17
N TYR A 316 -21.95 19.97 -4.20
CA TYR A 316 -21.95 20.71 -5.46
C TYR A 316 -22.20 22.20 -5.21
N SER A 317 -21.26 23.04 -5.65
CA SER A 317 -21.24 24.48 -5.37
C SER A 317 -22.46 25.24 -5.89
N GLY A 318 -23.06 24.79 -6.99
CA GLY A 318 -24.30 25.38 -7.53
C GLY A 318 -25.57 24.99 -6.75
N GLY A 319 -25.46 24.11 -5.75
CA GLY A 319 -26.55 23.78 -4.85
C GLY A 319 -27.78 23.15 -5.55
N GLY A 320 -28.96 23.58 -5.10
CA GLY A 320 -30.25 23.23 -5.71
C GLY A 320 -30.58 21.74 -5.72
N HIS A 321 -31.34 21.31 -6.74
CA HIS A 321 -31.83 19.94 -6.88
C HIS A 321 -30.70 18.90 -6.98
N THR A 322 -29.58 19.25 -7.62
CA THR A 322 -28.39 18.39 -7.73
C THR A 322 -27.80 18.09 -6.35
N ALA A 323 -27.53 19.11 -5.54
CA ALA A 323 -27.00 18.93 -4.19
C ALA A 323 -28.00 18.22 -3.27
N TYR A 324 -29.30 18.49 -3.42
CA TYR A 324 -30.36 17.80 -2.69
C TYR A 324 -30.35 16.28 -2.94
N ILE A 325 -30.33 15.84 -4.20
CA ILE A 325 -30.22 14.42 -4.54
C ILE A 325 -28.92 13.82 -3.99
N GLY A 326 -27.79 14.53 -4.14
CA GLY A 326 -26.51 14.09 -3.60
C GLY A 326 -26.56 13.84 -2.09
N LYS A 327 -27.14 14.77 -1.31
CA LYS A 327 -27.32 14.64 0.14
C LYS A 327 -28.17 13.42 0.51
N HIS A 328 -29.27 13.17 -0.19
CA HIS A 328 -30.09 11.97 0.02
C HIS A 328 -29.31 10.68 -0.26
N LEU A 329 -28.57 10.63 -1.37
CA LEU A 329 -27.72 9.48 -1.71
C LEU A 329 -26.61 9.26 -0.67
N CYS A 330 -26.02 10.33 -0.12
CA CYS A 330 -25.07 10.25 0.99
C CYS A 330 -25.71 9.71 2.27
N LEU A 331 -26.92 10.14 2.62
CA LEU A 331 -27.66 9.62 3.78
C LEU A 331 -27.93 8.12 3.64
N LEU A 332 -28.38 7.67 2.47
CA LEU A 332 -28.56 6.25 2.18
C LEU A 332 -27.25 5.47 2.27
N THR A 333 -26.17 6.02 1.72
CA THR A 333 -24.85 5.39 1.80
C THR A 333 -24.38 5.26 3.26
N ASN A 334 -24.59 6.28 4.09
CA ASN A 334 -24.31 6.21 5.53
C ASN A 334 -25.16 5.13 6.23
N ALA A 335 -26.44 5.01 5.87
CA ALA A 335 -27.31 3.97 6.40
C ALA A 335 -26.85 2.55 5.99
N ILE A 336 -26.30 2.38 4.78
CA ILE A 336 -25.69 1.11 4.33
C ILE A 336 -24.49 0.76 5.22
N PHE A 337 -23.52 1.66 5.37
CA PHE A 337 -22.36 1.45 6.25
C PHE A 337 -22.77 1.14 7.69
N HIS A 338 -23.69 1.93 8.25
CA HIS A 338 -24.19 1.73 9.60
C HIS A 338 -24.89 0.37 9.77
N THR A 339 -25.73 -0.02 8.80
CA THR A 339 -26.40 -1.33 8.82
C THR A 339 -25.40 -2.48 8.74
N ARG A 340 -24.33 -2.34 7.94
CA ARG A 340 -23.24 -3.32 7.86
C ARG A 340 -22.47 -3.45 9.18
N HIS A 341 -22.06 -2.33 9.78
CA HIS A 341 -21.32 -2.36 11.04
C HIS A 341 -22.14 -2.97 12.18
N ARG A 342 -23.43 -2.63 12.30
CA ARG A 342 -24.32 -3.21 13.31
C ARG A 342 -24.47 -4.72 13.14
N TYR A 343 -24.47 -5.23 11.90
CA TYR A 343 -24.46 -6.67 11.65
C TYR A 343 -23.13 -7.30 12.07
N GLU A 344 -21.99 -6.70 11.71
CA GLU A 344 -20.65 -7.18 12.10
C GLU A 344 -20.41 -7.16 13.61
N GLN A 345 -21.08 -6.25 14.33
CA GLN A 345 -21.06 -6.13 15.79
C GLN A 345 -22.06 -7.06 16.50
N GLY A 346 -22.84 -7.86 15.76
CA GLY A 346 -23.83 -8.77 16.33
C GLY A 346 -25.12 -8.10 16.82
N GLU A 347 -25.34 -6.82 16.54
CA GLU A 347 -26.56 -6.10 16.94
C GLU A 347 -27.77 -6.36 16.03
N LEU A 348 -27.53 -6.97 14.86
CA LEU A 348 -28.57 -7.32 13.90
C LEU A 348 -28.43 -8.78 13.50
N ASP A 349 -29.53 -9.52 13.56
CA ASP A 349 -29.60 -10.83 12.93
C ASP A 349 -29.55 -10.72 11.40
N TYR A 350 -29.13 -11.80 10.75
CA TYR A 350 -28.93 -11.85 9.30
C TYR A 350 -30.20 -11.53 8.51
N SER A 351 -31.38 -11.97 8.99
CA SER A 351 -32.66 -11.73 8.31
C SER A 351 -33.06 -10.24 8.32
N ARG A 352 -32.86 -9.56 9.45
CA ARG A 352 -33.10 -8.12 9.61
C ARG A 352 -32.08 -7.32 8.82
N TYR A 353 -30.82 -7.75 8.81
CA TYR A 353 -29.76 -7.16 7.99
C TYR A 353 -30.14 -7.17 6.50
N LEU A 354 -30.45 -8.34 5.93
CA LEU A 354 -30.86 -8.46 4.52
C LEU A 354 -32.11 -7.65 4.20
N ARG A 355 -33.14 -7.71 5.05
CA ARG A 355 -34.38 -6.93 4.85
C ARG A 355 -34.10 -5.43 4.80
N ARG A 356 -33.24 -4.91 5.69
CA ARG A 356 -32.83 -3.50 5.70
C ARG A 356 -32.01 -3.16 4.45
N MET A 357 -31.06 -4.01 4.07
CA MET A 357 -30.24 -3.79 2.88
C MET A 357 -31.07 -3.77 1.60
N HIS A 358 -32.04 -4.67 1.42
CA HIS A 358 -32.94 -4.65 0.26
C HIS A 358 -33.82 -3.39 0.19
N ARG A 359 -34.27 -2.86 1.35
CA ARG A 359 -34.98 -1.57 1.39
C ARG A 359 -34.06 -0.43 0.97
N LEU A 360 -32.84 -0.40 1.51
CA LEU A 360 -31.83 0.60 1.14
C LEU A 360 -31.47 0.52 -0.34
N GLN A 361 -31.35 -0.67 -0.91
CA GLN A 361 -31.13 -0.89 -2.34
C GLN A 361 -32.23 -0.26 -3.19
N LYS A 362 -33.50 -0.58 -2.91
CA LYS A 362 -34.65 0.03 -3.63
C LYS A 362 -34.66 1.55 -3.53
N SER A 363 -34.43 2.09 -2.32
CA SER A 363 -34.37 3.54 -2.13
C SER A 363 -33.19 4.16 -2.88
N PHE A 364 -32.03 3.52 -2.87
CA PHE A 364 -30.83 3.99 -3.55
C PHE A 364 -31.04 4.04 -5.07
N ASP A 365 -31.61 3.00 -5.67
CA ASP A 365 -31.93 2.93 -7.09
C ASP A 365 -32.95 4.01 -7.50
N HIS A 366 -33.95 4.28 -6.66
CA HIS A 366 -34.92 5.35 -6.87
C HIS A 366 -34.26 6.74 -6.92
N TRP A 367 -33.38 7.03 -5.96
CA TRP A 367 -32.68 8.31 -5.91
C TRP A 367 -31.62 8.45 -7.00
N LEU A 368 -30.95 7.37 -7.40
CA LEU A 368 -30.09 7.37 -8.58
C LEU A 368 -30.88 7.67 -9.85
N SER A 369 -32.08 7.10 -9.98
CA SER A 369 -32.97 7.35 -11.13
C SER A 369 -33.34 8.83 -11.22
N LYS A 370 -33.70 9.47 -10.09
CA LYS A 370 -33.87 10.94 -10.04
C LYS A 370 -32.59 11.68 -10.41
N GLY A 371 -31.44 11.19 -9.95
CA GLY A 371 -30.12 11.71 -10.29
C GLY A 371 -29.81 11.72 -11.78
N THR A 372 -30.45 10.86 -12.58
CA THR A 372 -30.29 10.89 -14.05
C THR A 372 -30.99 12.06 -14.74
N GLY A 373 -31.84 12.81 -14.02
CA GLY A 373 -32.53 14.01 -14.49
C GLY A 373 -31.83 15.33 -14.12
N VAL A 374 -30.76 15.31 -13.33
CA VAL A 374 -30.09 16.56 -12.90
C VAL A 374 -29.46 17.29 -14.09
N MET A 375 -29.42 18.62 -14.03
CA MET A 375 -28.92 19.45 -15.14
C MET A 375 -27.42 19.26 -15.41
N VAL A 376 -26.61 19.09 -14.35
CA VAL A 376 -25.15 19.03 -14.46
C VAL A 376 -24.71 17.69 -15.06
N LYS A 377 -24.09 17.73 -16.24
CA LYS A 377 -23.79 16.54 -17.07
C LYS A 377 -22.93 15.52 -16.31
N ARG A 378 -21.95 15.98 -15.54
CA ARG A 378 -21.06 15.13 -14.73
C ARG A 378 -21.81 14.26 -13.72
N TYR A 379 -22.69 14.85 -12.90
CA TYR A 379 -23.41 14.08 -11.87
C TYR A 379 -24.53 13.24 -12.46
N ARG A 380 -25.16 13.71 -13.55
CA ARG A 380 -26.07 12.91 -14.35
C ARG A 380 -25.40 11.63 -14.85
N GLY A 381 -24.22 11.78 -15.47
CA GLY A 381 -23.42 10.66 -15.96
C GLY A 381 -23.01 9.70 -14.85
N ARG A 382 -22.65 10.21 -13.67
CA ARG A 382 -22.34 9.41 -12.48
C ARG A 382 -23.53 8.56 -12.01
N CYS A 383 -24.73 9.15 -11.94
CA CYS A 383 -25.93 8.39 -11.54
C CYS A 383 -26.28 7.31 -12.57
N LYS A 384 -26.18 7.64 -13.87
CA LYS A 384 -26.35 6.66 -14.95
C LYS A 384 -25.34 5.52 -14.87
N LEU A 385 -24.08 5.83 -14.58
CA LEU A 385 -23.02 4.83 -14.44
C LEU A 385 -23.27 3.90 -13.24
N LEU A 386 -23.67 4.44 -12.08
CA LEU A 386 -24.01 3.63 -10.91
C LEU A 386 -25.21 2.71 -11.18
N LEU A 387 -26.23 3.18 -11.89
CA LEU A 387 -27.36 2.34 -12.32
C LEU A 387 -26.94 1.25 -13.29
N LYS A 388 -26.02 1.55 -14.22
CA LYS A 388 -25.46 0.56 -15.15
C LYS A 388 -24.74 -0.57 -14.39
N HIS A 389 -24.02 -0.24 -13.31
CA HIS A 389 -23.31 -1.19 -12.46
C HIS A 389 -24.08 -1.54 -11.17
N ARG A 390 -25.42 -1.48 -11.20
CA ARG A 390 -26.24 -1.68 -10.00
C ARG A 390 -25.96 -3.00 -9.30
N GLU A 391 -25.79 -4.09 -10.05
CA GLU A 391 -25.52 -5.40 -9.45
C GLU A 391 -24.19 -5.41 -8.72
N SER A 392 -23.16 -4.81 -9.32
CA SER A 392 -21.81 -4.70 -8.75
C SER A 392 -21.75 -3.90 -7.45
N LEU A 393 -22.74 -3.05 -7.17
CA LEU A 393 -22.84 -2.36 -5.88
C LEU A 393 -23.23 -3.31 -4.73
N TRP A 394 -23.97 -4.38 -5.03
CA TRP A 394 -24.64 -5.21 -4.02
C TRP A 394 -24.13 -6.66 -3.95
N VAL A 395 -23.04 -6.99 -4.64
CA VAL A 395 -22.42 -8.34 -4.62
C VAL A 395 -22.11 -8.80 -3.19
N PHE A 396 -21.77 -7.88 -2.29
CA PHE A 396 -21.50 -8.16 -0.87
C PHE A 396 -22.69 -8.73 -0.09
N LEU A 397 -23.91 -8.66 -0.64
CA LEU A 397 -25.09 -9.30 -0.05
C LEU A 397 -25.13 -10.82 -0.34
N LYS A 398 -24.41 -11.31 -1.35
CA LYS A 398 -24.38 -12.74 -1.70
C LYS A 398 -23.71 -13.59 -0.62
N LYS A 399 -22.61 -13.10 -0.05
CA LYS A 399 -21.84 -13.76 1.02
C LYS A 399 -21.29 -12.73 2.00
N THR A 400 -21.39 -13.02 3.29
CA THR A 400 -20.97 -12.11 4.37
C THR A 400 -19.47 -11.84 4.39
N SER A 401 -18.66 -12.76 3.84
CA SER A 401 -17.21 -12.63 3.68
C SER A 401 -16.79 -11.57 2.65
N ILE A 402 -17.69 -11.15 1.76
CA ILE A 402 -17.39 -10.12 0.77
C ILE A 402 -17.44 -8.76 1.48
N PRO A 403 -16.35 -7.98 1.45
CA PRO A 403 -16.30 -6.69 2.11
C PRO A 403 -17.03 -5.62 1.31
N LEU A 404 -17.53 -4.62 2.03
CA LEU A 404 -18.20 -3.46 1.46
C LEU A 404 -17.22 -2.49 0.77
N THR A 405 -15.94 -2.53 1.16
CA THR A 405 -14.90 -1.58 0.73
C THR A 405 -13.65 -2.28 0.25
N ASN A 406 -12.86 -1.57 -0.56
CA ASN A 406 -11.55 -1.99 -1.05
C ASN A 406 -10.40 -1.54 -0.13
N ASN A 407 -10.66 -1.43 1.17
CA ASN A 407 -9.66 -0.94 2.13
C ASN A 407 -8.40 -1.82 2.16
N GLU A 408 -8.53 -3.10 1.79
CA GLU A 408 -7.41 -4.04 1.75
C GLU A 408 -6.36 -3.63 0.72
N ALA A 409 -6.75 -3.45 -0.54
CA ALA A 409 -5.83 -2.99 -1.57
C ALA A 409 -5.29 -1.58 -1.27
N GLU A 410 -6.14 -0.66 -0.78
CA GLU A 410 -5.73 0.70 -0.41
C GLU A 410 -4.65 0.69 0.71
N ARG A 411 -4.71 -0.27 1.65
CA ARG A 411 -3.69 -0.44 2.70
C ARG A 411 -2.40 -1.01 2.14
N CYS A 412 -2.48 -2.08 1.35
CA CYS A 412 -1.29 -2.75 0.80
C CYS A 412 -0.51 -1.83 -0.15
N ILE A 413 -1.19 -1.07 -1.01
CA ILE A 413 -0.51 -0.21 -2.01
C ILE A 413 0.18 1.01 -1.37
N ARG A 414 -0.11 1.29 -0.09
CA ARG A 414 0.39 2.48 0.62
C ARG A 414 1.91 2.49 0.73
N GLY A 415 2.54 1.34 0.95
CA GLY A 415 4.00 1.22 1.00
C GLY A 415 4.64 1.71 -0.30
N PHE A 416 4.12 1.24 -1.44
CA PHE A 416 4.52 1.70 -2.76
C PHE A 416 4.32 3.21 -2.95
N VAL A 417 3.15 3.73 -2.56
CA VAL A 417 2.82 5.16 -2.68
C VAL A 417 3.77 6.04 -1.86
N ILE A 418 4.16 5.61 -0.65
CA ILE A 418 5.12 6.32 0.20
C ILE A 418 6.49 6.33 -0.46
N GLN A 419 6.97 5.15 -0.91
CA GLN A 419 8.27 5.06 -1.57
C GLN A 419 8.32 5.92 -2.84
N ARG A 420 7.24 5.94 -3.64
CA ARG A 420 7.09 6.82 -4.81
C ARG A 420 7.20 8.30 -4.42
N LYS A 421 6.61 8.75 -3.31
CA LYS A 421 6.71 10.15 -2.87
C LYS A 421 8.12 10.54 -2.43
N ILE A 422 8.91 9.60 -1.91
CA ILE A 422 10.29 9.84 -1.46
C ILE A 422 11.26 9.86 -2.65
N SER A 423 11.04 8.98 -3.62
CA SER A 423 11.99 8.71 -4.72
C SER A 423 11.56 9.25 -6.08
N PHE A 424 10.33 9.74 -6.20
CA PHE A 424 9.68 10.26 -7.42
C PHE A 424 9.51 9.29 -8.59
N GLY A 425 10.06 8.08 -8.52
CA GLY A 425 10.01 7.13 -9.64
C GLY A 425 11.22 6.22 -9.68
N THR A 426 11.29 5.37 -10.69
CA THR A 426 12.48 4.57 -11.04
C THR A 426 13.17 5.16 -12.27
N THR A 427 14.36 4.67 -12.59
CA THR A 427 15.08 5.01 -13.84
C THR A 427 15.24 3.80 -14.76
N SER A 428 15.10 2.58 -14.25
CA SER A 428 15.34 1.34 -15.01
C SER A 428 14.24 0.30 -14.84
N ASP A 429 14.13 -0.62 -15.81
CA ASP A 429 13.29 -1.82 -15.72
C ASP A 429 13.69 -2.70 -14.53
N ALA A 430 14.98 -2.79 -14.21
CA ALA A 430 15.47 -3.45 -13.01
C ALA A 430 14.90 -2.82 -11.73
N GLY A 431 14.80 -1.48 -11.68
CA GLY A 431 14.15 -0.77 -10.58
C GLY A 431 12.66 -1.04 -10.48
N ASP A 432 11.95 -1.12 -11.61
CA ASP A 432 10.53 -1.49 -11.65
C ASP A 432 10.29 -2.92 -11.13
N LYS A 433 11.12 -3.87 -11.58
CA LYS A 433 11.10 -5.25 -11.11
C LYS A 433 11.41 -5.35 -9.61
N PHE A 434 12.41 -4.62 -9.14
CA PHE A 434 12.74 -4.56 -7.71
C PHE A 434 11.55 -4.09 -6.90
N ARG A 435 10.95 -2.94 -7.25
CA ARG A 435 9.78 -2.41 -6.53
C ARG A 435 8.62 -3.40 -6.50
N SER A 436 8.24 -3.91 -7.67
CA SER A 436 7.12 -4.84 -7.78
C SER A 436 7.31 -6.06 -6.89
N ARG A 437 8.51 -6.65 -6.90
CA ARG A 437 8.81 -7.90 -6.19
C ARG A 437 9.05 -7.71 -4.70
N ILE A 438 9.75 -6.65 -4.30
CA ILE A 438 10.05 -6.40 -2.90
C ILE A 438 8.78 -6.01 -2.12
N HIS A 439 7.88 -5.21 -2.70
CA HIS A 439 6.60 -4.89 -2.07
C HIS A 439 5.67 -6.09 -2.03
N THR A 440 5.63 -6.92 -3.09
CA THR A 440 4.93 -8.22 -3.05
C THR A 440 5.38 -9.06 -1.85
N LEU A 441 6.70 -9.21 -1.62
CA LEU A 441 7.21 -9.94 -0.45
C LEU A 441 6.82 -9.26 0.86
N ILE A 442 7.05 -7.95 1.00
CA ILE A 442 6.85 -7.22 2.25
C ILE A 442 5.39 -7.21 2.67
N GLU A 443 4.48 -6.88 1.76
CA GLU A 443 3.06 -6.79 2.07
C GLU A 443 2.46 -8.18 2.33
N THR A 444 2.94 -9.22 1.64
CA THR A 444 2.59 -10.62 1.97
C THR A 444 3.09 -11.01 3.35
N CYS A 445 4.35 -10.71 3.70
CA CYS A 445 4.90 -10.98 5.04
C CYS A 445 4.08 -10.28 6.13
N LYS A 446 3.68 -9.02 5.92
CA LYS A 446 2.83 -8.28 6.88
C LYS A 446 1.49 -8.96 7.10
N LYS A 447 0.83 -9.45 6.05
CA LYS A 447 -0.46 -10.16 6.16
C LYS A 447 -0.33 -11.49 6.88
N ARG A 448 0.78 -12.21 6.66
CA ARG A 448 1.08 -13.49 7.30
C ARG A 448 1.73 -13.35 8.69
N GLY A 449 2.01 -12.13 9.16
CA GLY A 449 2.67 -11.89 10.45
C GLY A 449 4.14 -12.30 10.48
N LEU A 450 4.80 -12.37 9.33
CA LEU A 450 6.18 -12.83 9.15
C LEU A 450 7.17 -11.67 9.09
N SER A 451 8.42 -11.96 9.46
CA SER A 451 9.53 -11.01 9.28
C SER A 451 10.02 -11.02 7.83
N ALA A 452 9.82 -9.91 7.12
CA ALA A 452 10.32 -9.74 5.76
C ALA A 452 11.85 -9.93 5.67
N MET A 453 12.59 -9.57 6.73
CA MET A 453 14.03 -9.80 6.82
C MET A 453 14.38 -11.29 6.90
N SER A 454 13.61 -12.07 7.67
CA SER A 454 13.83 -13.51 7.79
C SER A 454 13.55 -14.21 6.46
N VAL A 455 12.37 -13.96 5.88
CA VAL A 455 11.93 -14.56 4.62
C VAL A 455 12.88 -14.21 3.47
N LEU A 456 13.28 -12.93 3.36
CA LEU A 456 14.20 -12.50 2.32
C LEU A 456 15.59 -13.14 2.49
N SER A 457 16.10 -13.22 3.73
CA SER A 457 17.38 -13.87 4.02
C SER A 457 17.38 -15.35 3.72
N GLU A 458 16.29 -16.06 4.00
CA GLU A 458 16.18 -17.47 3.67
C GLU A 458 16.20 -17.70 2.15
N ILE A 459 15.41 -16.92 1.39
CA ILE A 459 15.39 -16.98 -0.07
C ILE A 459 16.78 -16.68 -0.66
N ILE A 460 17.40 -15.58 -0.24
CA ILE A 460 18.70 -15.17 -0.79
C ILE A 460 19.78 -16.19 -0.43
N THR A 461 19.78 -16.68 0.81
CA THR A 461 20.75 -17.70 1.24
C THR A 461 20.58 -18.98 0.44
N ALA A 462 19.34 -19.46 0.24
CA ALA A 462 19.07 -20.65 -0.54
C ALA A 462 19.57 -20.50 -1.99
N VAL A 463 19.30 -19.37 -2.64
CA VAL A 463 19.75 -19.13 -4.02
C VAL A 463 21.28 -19.01 -4.11
N VAL A 464 21.92 -18.26 -3.21
CA VAL A 464 23.39 -18.06 -3.23
C VAL A 464 24.13 -19.37 -2.96
N THR A 465 23.64 -20.18 -2.02
CA THR A 465 24.25 -21.47 -1.64
C THR A 465 23.75 -22.66 -2.48
N LYS A 466 23.02 -22.41 -3.57
CA LYS A 466 22.48 -23.42 -4.50
C LYS A 466 21.63 -24.50 -3.81
N ARG A 467 20.91 -24.15 -2.74
CA ARG A 467 19.92 -25.01 -2.08
C ARG A 467 18.55 -24.91 -2.77
N PRO A 468 17.64 -25.87 -2.54
CA PRO A 468 16.26 -25.77 -3.04
C PRO A 468 15.62 -24.43 -2.65
N TYR A 469 14.88 -23.82 -3.57
CA TYR A 469 14.16 -22.58 -3.30
C TYR A 469 13.11 -22.83 -2.21
N PRO A 470 13.04 -22.00 -1.16
CA PRO A 470 12.14 -22.27 -0.05
C PRO A 470 10.67 -22.21 -0.49
N ASN A 471 9.82 -23.02 0.14
CA ASN A 471 8.40 -22.98 -0.15
C ASN A 471 7.78 -21.70 0.40
N VAL A 472 7.48 -20.77 -0.49
CA VAL A 472 6.93 -19.43 -0.24
C VAL A 472 5.68 -19.44 0.65
N PHE A 473 4.90 -20.53 0.63
CA PHE A 473 3.66 -20.67 1.41
C PHE A 473 3.85 -21.30 2.79
N ASP A 474 4.99 -21.98 3.02
CA ASP A 474 5.34 -22.60 4.31
C ASP A 474 6.41 -21.79 5.08
N LEU A 475 6.91 -20.70 4.46
CA LEU A 475 7.76 -19.68 5.10
C LEU A 475 7.03 -18.87 6.15
#